data_AF-A0A645JN56-F1
#
_entry.id   AF-A0A645JN56-F1
#
_cell.length_a   1.000
_cell.length_b   1.000
_cell.length_c   1.000
_cell.angle_alpha   90.00
_cell.angle_beta   90.00
_cell.angle_gamma   90.00
#
_symmetry.space_group_name_H-M   'P 1'
#
loop_
_entity.id
_entity.type
_entity.pdbx_description
1 polymer ?
#
loop_
_entity_poly.entity_id
_entity_poly.type
_entity_poly.pdbx_seq_one_letter_code
_entity_poly.pdbx_strand_id
1 'polypeptide(L)'
;MDALTCVESPSNLLGAKKVCSLTEDAAHLCGHDFHQAILLAVAKVLSSDSVVFPGNIYFCFESGEETGEGVDAMVGGPIKQQTQLHVPLRLFVVSM
;
A
#
# COMPACT_ATOMS: atom_id res chain seq x y z
N MET A 1 -4.62 -0.36 3.69
CA MET A 1 -5.47 -0.29 2.49
C MET A 1 -6.84 0.26 2.86
N ASP A 2 -7.25 1.30 2.16
CA ASP A 2 -8.48 2.07 2.33
C ASP A 2 -9.13 2.35 0.96
N ALA A 3 -10.38 2.79 0.98
CA ALA A 3 -11.19 3.07 -0.19
C ALA A 3 -11.97 4.37 0.02
N LEU A 4 -12.35 5.03 -1.06
CA LEU A 4 -13.22 6.19 -1.00
C LEU A 4 -14.67 5.77 -0.73
N THR A 5 -15.32 6.47 0.20
CA THR A 5 -16.75 6.31 0.48
C THR A 5 -17.56 6.92 -0.66
N CYS A 6 -17.82 6.13 -1.69
CA CYS A 6 -18.55 6.56 -2.87
C CYS A 6 -19.12 5.39 -3.66
N VAL A 7 -20.18 5.69 -4.41
CA VAL A 7 -20.75 4.75 -5.37
C VAL A 7 -19.93 4.77 -6.64
N GLU A 8 -19.36 3.62 -7.01
CA GLU A 8 -18.58 3.51 -8.23
C GLU A 8 -19.49 3.58 -9.47
N SER A 9 -19.20 4.51 -10.38
CA SER A 9 -19.85 4.56 -11.69
C SER A 9 -19.60 3.27 -12.48
N PRO A 10 -20.62 2.64 -13.09
CA PRO A 10 -20.47 1.43 -13.91
C PRO A 10 -19.79 1.69 -15.27
N SER A 11 -19.53 2.95 -15.62
CA SER A 11 -18.90 3.36 -16.87
C SER A 11 -17.82 4.42 -16.67
N ASN A 12 -16.86 4.47 -17.59
CA ASN A 12 -15.85 5.52 -17.74
C ASN A 12 -15.96 6.16 -19.15
N LEU A 13 -15.01 7.03 -19.52
CA LEU A 13 -15.01 7.72 -20.82
C LEU A 13 -14.92 6.78 -22.04
N LEU A 14 -14.52 5.52 -21.85
CA LEU A 14 -14.43 4.50 -22.89
C LEU A 14 -15.68 3.59 -22.96
N GLY A 15 -16.60 3.69 -21.99
CA GLY A 15 -17.82 2.89 -21.92
C GLY A 15 -17.94 2.11 -20.61
N ALA A 16 -18.66 0.99 -20.66
CA ALA A 16 -18.91 0.15 -19.48
C ALA A 16 -17.59 -0.41 -18.92
N LYS A 17 -17.41 -0.28 -17.60
CA LYS A 17 -16.28 -0.88 -16.90
C LYS A 17 -16.44 -2.40 -16.87
N LYS A 18 -15.32 -3.11 -17.00
CA LYS A 18 -15.29 -4.57 -16.94
C LYS A 18 -15.49 -5.09 -15.51
N VAL A 19 -15.04 -4.32 -14.53
CA VAL A 19 -15.11 -4.65 -13.10
C VAL A 19 -15.50 -3.38 -12.36
N CYS A 20 -16.38 -3.53 -11.37
CA CYS A 20 -16.76 -2.50 -10.42
C CYS A 20 -16.74 -3.11 -9.01
N SER A 21 -16.68 -2.25 -8.00
CA SER A 21 -16.81 -2.64 -6.61
C SER A 21 -18.09 -3.44 -6.38
N LEU A 22 -17.97 -4.46 -5.55
CA LEU A 22 -19.12 -5.23 -5.04
C LEU A 22 -19.74 -4.56 -3.81
N THR A 23 -19.08 -3.53 -3.27
CA THR A 23 -19.54 -2.74 -2.13
C THR A 23 -20.10 -1.43 -2.65
N GLU A 24 -21.39 -1.18 -2.40
CA GLU A 24 -22.11 -0.04 -2.96
C GLU A 24 -21.47 1.31 -2.59
N ASP A 25 -21.02 1.48 -1.35
CA ASP A 25 -20.49 2.74 -0.83
C ASP A 25 -18.97 2.75 -0.63
N ALA A 26 -18.21 1.86 -1.31
CA ALA A 26 -16.76 1.85 -1.20
C ALA A 26 -16.09 1.44 -2.50
N ALA A 27 -15.12 2.22 -2.98
CA ALA A 27 -14.36 1.90 -4.18
C ALA A 27 -12.92 2.44 -4.16
N HIS A 28 -11.98 1.69 -4.74
CA HIS A 28 -10.58 2.09 -4.87
C HIS A 28 -10.37 3.02 -6.09
N LEU A 29 -10.97 4.21 -6.07
CA LEU A 29 -10.89 5.14 -7.20
C LEU A 29 -9.57 5.93 -7.28
N CYS A 30 -8.76 5.93 -6.22
CA CYS A 30 -7.39 6.43 -6.19
C CYS A 30 -6.34 5.36 -6.50
N GLY A 31 -6.77 4.12 -6.78
CA GLY A 31 -5.86 3.05 -7.22
C GLY A 31 -5.05 2.38 -6.10
N HIS A 32 -5.52 2.44 -4.85
CA HIS A 32 -4.80 1.80 -3.73
C HIS A 32 -4.74 0.28 -3.92
N ASP A 33 -5.73 -0.35 -4.57
CA ASP A 33 -5.64 -1.74 -5.04
C ASP A 33 -4.46 -2.03 -5.95
N PHE A 34 -4.20 -1.14 -6.90
CA PHE A 34 -3.05 -1.23 -7.77
C PHE A 34 -1.73 -1.00 -7.03
N HIS A 35 -1.64 0.02 -6.17
CA HIS A 35 -0.43 0.29 -5.39
C HIS A 35 -0.08 -0.89 -4.47
N GLN A 36 -1.07 -1.45 -3.76
CA GLN A 36 -0.85 -2.61 -2.91
C GLN A 36 -0.42 -3.84 -3.71
N ALA A 37 -0.99 -4.06 -4.91
CA ALA A 37 -0.58 -5.15 -5.78
C ALA A 37 0.87 -5.00 -6.26
N ILE A 38 1.31 -3.79 -6.61
CA ILE A 38 2.70 -3.52 -6.97
C ILE A 38 3.62 -3.79 -5.79
N LEU A 39 3.30 -3.30 -4.59
CA LEU A 39 4.16 -3.48 -3.44
C LEU A 39 4.34 -4.97 -3.11
N LEU A 40 3.27 -5.76 -3.19
CA LEU A 40 3.33 -7.21 -3.04
C LEU A 40 4.21 -7.87 -4.10
N ALA A 41 4.11 -7.44 -5.37
CA ALA A 41 4.95 -7.96 -6.44
C ALA A 41 6.44 -7.63 -6.20
N VAL A 42 6.74 -6.40 -5.80
CA VAL A 42 8.09 -5.96 -5.44
C VAL A 42 8.61 -6.75 -4.24
N ALA A 43 7.81 -6.91 -3.19
CA ALA A 43 8.17 -7.71 -2.02
C ALA A 43 8.49 -9.15 -2.41
N LYS A 44 7.67 -9.77 -3.26
CA LYS A 44 7.91 -11.13 -3.76
C LYS A 44 9.26 -11.25 -4.50
N VAL A 45 9.61 -10.27 -5.34
CA VAL A 45 10.88 -10.27 -6.07
C VAL A 45 12.06 -10.04 -5.12
N LEU A 46 11.97 -9.05 -4.23
CA LEU A 46 13.06 -8.68 -3.32
C LEU A 46 13.25 -9.67 -2.17
N SER A 47 12.24 -10.46 -1.82
CA SER A 47 12.35 -11.58 -0.87
C SER A 47 12.85 -12.87 -1.50
N SER A 48 13.19 -12.89 -2.78
CA SER A 48 13.78 -14.07 -3.42
C SER A 48 15.27 -14.21 -3.12
N ASP A 49 15.75 -15.45 -3.07
CA ASP A 49 17.16 -15.77 -2.73
C ASP A 49 18.18 -15.19 -3.74
N SER A 50 17.73 -14.80 -4.94
CA SER A 50 18.59 -14.18 -5.95
C SER A 50 18.90 -12.70 -5.67
N VAL A 51 18.18 -12.06 -4.74
CA VAL A 51 18.39 -10.66 -4.36
C VAL A 51 19.08 -10.61 -3.01
N VAL A 52 20.35 -10.17 -3.01
CA VAL A 52 21.12 -9.97 -1.78
C VAL A 52 21.13 -8.49 -1.42
N PHE A 53 20.57 -8.15 -0.26
CA PHE A 53 20.57 -6.79 0.28
C PHE A 53 21.29 -6.76 1.63
N PRO A 54 22.27 -5.87 1.85
CA PRO A 54 23.07 -5.83 3.08
C PRO A 54 22.34 -5.09 4.22
N GLY A 55 21.15 -5.58 4.57
CA GLY A 55 20.30 -4.98 5.60
C GLY A 55 18.88 -5.53 5.58
N ASN A 56 17.96 -4.77 6.17
CA ASN A 56 16.54 -5.11 6.18
C ASN A 56 15.76 -4.21 5.22
N ILE A 57 14.86 -4.82 4.47
CA ILE A 57 13.84 -4.11 3.68
C ILE A 57 12.52 -4.27 4.41
N TYR A 58 11.85 -3.14 4.68
CA TYR A 58 10.54 -3.09 5.32
C TYR A 58 9.53 -2.62 4.29
N PHE A 59 8.58 -3.49 3.96
CA PHE A 59 7.43 -3.16 3.12
C PHE A 59 6.30 -2.68 4.03
N CYS A 60 5.87 -1.44 3.84
CA CYS A 60 4.87 -0.78 4.67
C CYS A 60 3.59 -0.56 3.87
N PHE A 61 2.51 -1.13 4.37
CA PHE A 61 1.17 -1.03 3.81
C PHE A 61 0.40 0.00 4.62
N GLU A 62 0.32 1.24 4.14
CA GLU A 62 -0.40 2.31 4.82
C GLU A 62 -1.93 2.08 4.72
N SER A 63 -2.68 2.62 5.67
CA SER A 63 -4.15 2.63 5.66
C SER A 63 -4.65 4.00 6.06
N GLY A 64 -5.68 4.53 5.39
CA GLY A 64 -6.24 5.84 5.75
C GLY A 64 -5.42 6.99 5.15
N GLU A 65 -4.90 6.82 3.94
CA GLU A 65 -4.28 7.90 3.17
C GLU A 65 -5.34 8.93 2.78
N GLU A 66 -6.54 8.47 2.41
CA GLU A 66 -7.65 9.33 1.97
C GLU A 66 -8.13 10.28 3.08
N THR A 67 -7.91 9.91 4.35
CA THR A 67 -8.22 10.73 5.52
C THR A 67 -6.98 11.41 6.12
N GLY A 68 -5.78 11.04 5.67
CA GLY A 68 -4.50 11.50 6.20
C GLY A 68 -4.14 10.94 7.58
N GLU A 69 -4.90 9.99 8.11
CA GLU A 69 -4.71 9.46 9.48
C GLU A 69 -3.72 8.29 9.53
N GLY A 70 -3.40 7.69 8.38
CA GLY A 70 -2.57 6.49 8.28
C GLY A 70 -1.12 6.69 8.71
N VAL A 71 -0.51 7.77 8.24
CA VAL A 71 0.91 8.04 8.43
C VAL A 71 1.29 8.15 9.91
N ASP A 72 0.49 8.82 10.72
CA ASP A 72 0.78 9.04 12.13
C ASP A 72 0.73 7.74 12.93
N ALA A 73 -0.26 6.89 12.66
CA ALA A 73 -0.37 5.57 13.28
C ALA A 73 0.82 4.68 12.89
N MET A 74 1.21 4.73 11.62
CA MET A 74 2.30 3.92 11.08
C MET A 74 3.67 4.35 11.65
N VAL A 75 3.95 5.66 11.66
CA VAL A 75 5.19 6.23 12.19
C VAL A 75 5.27 6.06 13.71
N GLY A 76 4.18 6.35 14.44
CA GLY A 76 4.14 6.26 15.89
C GLY A 76 4.25 4.84 16.44
N GLY A 77 3.89 3.84 15.63
CA GLY A 77 3.84 2.43 16.02
C GLY A 77 5.04 1.59 15.54
N PRO A 78 4.83 0.57 14.69
CA PRO A 78 5.88 -0.38 14.30
C PRO A 78 7.11 0.25 13.66
N ILE A 79 6.96 1.31 12.86
CA ILE A 79 8.11 1.97 12.22
C ILE A 79 9.05 2.55 13.27
N LYS A 80 8.54 3.24 14.29
CA LYS A 80 9.37 3.80 15.37
C LYS A 80 10.19 2.73 16.10
N GLN A 81 9.64 1.54 16.29
CA GLN A 81 10.38 0.44 16.89
C GLN A 81 11.51 -0.05 15.97
N GLN A 82 11.25 -0.15 14.66
CA GLN A 82 12.26 -0.57 13.68
C GLN A 82 13.39 0.43 13.52
N THR A 83 13.11 1.74 13.59
CA THR A 83 14.13 2.79 13.49
C THR A 83 15.05 2.85 14.72
N GLN A 84 14.61 2.36 15.88
CA GLN A 84 15.39 2.34 17.12
C GLN A 84 16.38 1.18 17.24
N LEU A 85 16.24 0.12 16.43
CA LEU A 85 17.18 -0.99 16.44
C LEU A 85 18.57 -0.51 15.95
N HIS A 86 19.63 -1.28 16.18
CA HIS A 86 20.94 -1.01 15.57
C HIS A 86 21.18 -1.99 14.42
N VAL A 87 20.97 -1.56 13.18
CA VAL A 87 21.23 -2.35 11.96
C VAL A 87 21.98 -1.48 10.94
N PRO A 88 22.81 -2.07 10.06
CA PRO A 88 23.70 -1.31 9.18
C PRO A 88 22.98 -0.55 8.07
N LEU A 89 21.89 -1.09 7.51
CA LEU A 89 21.10 -0.45 6.46
C LEU A 89 19.62 -0.82 6.58
N ARG A 90 18.74 0.18 6.40
CA ARG A 90 17.29 0.01 6.35
C ARG A 90 16.73 0.70 5.12
N LEU A 91 15.86 0.00 4.42
CA LEU A 91 15.05 0.58 3.35
C LEU A 91 13.57 0.39 3.69
N PHE A 92 12.81 1.47 3.74
CA PHE A 92 11.36 1.45 3.88
C PHE A 92 10.75 1.70 2.50
N VAL A 93 9.90 0.78 2.05
CA VAL A 93 9.12 0.94 0.81
C VAL A 93 7.66 1.03 1.23
N VAL A 94 7.05 2.20 1.03
CA VAL A 94 5.70 2.50 1.48
C VAL A 94 4.74 2.49 0.29
N SER A 95 3.60 1.84 0.46
CA SER A 95 2.45 1.93 -0.44
C SER A 95 1.26 2.51 0.29
N MET A 96 0.59 3.46 -0.37
CA MET A 96 -0.71 4.01 -0.02
C MET A 96 -1.80 3.07 -0.56
#